data_AF-A0A349H8J9-F1
#
_entry.id   AF-A0A349H8J9-F1
#
_cell.length_a   1.000
_cell.length_b   1.000
_cell.length_c   1.000
_cell.angle_alpha   90.00
_cell.angle_beta   90.00
_cell.angle_gamma   90.00
#
_symmetry.space_group_name_H-M   'P 1'
#
loop_
_entity.id
_entity.type
_entity.pdbx_description
1 polymer ?
#
loop_
_entity_poly.entity_id
_entity_poly.type
_entity_poly.pdbx_seq_one_letter_code
_entity_poly.pdbx_strand_id
1 'polypeptide(L)'
;MAHKPLIAISLGDPAGIGPEILVRTVADESVNQVARCIVYGDARVIEKAAWEAKLDWTVRAIRKPAEALFAPRSIEVIDLANADPTTFEPGKVQALCGKAAWEYIEAMVQAALRGEVDVINTAPINKEAIQAANVPHIGHTEMLAALTGTHDPLTMFETLGLRVFFLSRHVSLRQSCNLVTKARLLDYIERCHQAMEQLGLGGGELAVAGLNPHSGEHGLFGDEEVREVEPAVLEARKRGFRVVGPIGADSVFHQAKIGRYAAVLSLYHDQGHIATKTLDFERTISLTLGLPFLRTSVDHGTAFDIAWQSKASAISMIESILVAARYAPAYRRSAAR
;
A
#
# COMPACT_ATOMS: atom_id res chain seq x y z
N MET A 1 14.56 23.33 5.03
CA MET A 1 14.12 22.37 4.00
C MET A 1 13.21 21.36 4.68
N ALA A 2 12.08 20.98 4.09
CA ALA A 2 11.21 19.97 4.68
C ALA A 2 12.00 18.66 4.88
N HIS A 3 11.84 18.02 6.04
CA HIS A 3 12.55 16.78 6.36
C HIS A 3 12.06 15.64 5.44
N LYS A 4 12.92 15.16 4.53
CA LYS A 4 12.61 14.02 3.66
C LYS A 4 12.41 12.76 4.49
N PRO A 5 11.24 12.10 4.40
CA PRO A 5 11.01 10.88 5.15
C PRO A 5 11.96 9.77 4.71
N LEU A 6 12.34 8.94 5.67
CA LEU A 6 13.12 7.73 5.44
C LEU A 6 12.19 6.56 5.15
N ILE A 7 12.20 6.08 3.91
CA ILE A 7 11.33 5.00 3.44
C ILE A 7 12.16 3.73 3.32
N ALA A 8 11.75 2.70 4.04
CA ALA A 8 12.28 1.36 3.88
C ALA A 8 11.56 0.65 2.73
N ILE A 9 12.33 0.04 1.82
CA ILE A 9 11.78 -0.64 0.65
C ILE A 9 12.22 -2.10 0.68
N SER A 10 11.30 -3.04 0.82
CA SER A 10 11.67 -4.46 0.66
C SER A 10 11.87 -4.80 -0.82
N LEU A 11 12.93 -5.54 -1.14
CA LEU A 11 13.24 -6.04 -2.49
C LEU A 11 12.08 -6.85 -3.11
N GLY A 12 11.29 -7.51 -2.26
CA GLY A 12 10.28 -8.47 -2.70
C GLY A 12 10.93 -9.81 -3.07
N ASP A 13 10.32 -10.53 -4.01
CA ASP A 13 10.88 -11.77 -4.54
C ASP A 13 12.08 -11.48 -5.48
N PRO A 14 13.30 -11.96 -5.16
CA PRO A 14 14.49 -11.75 -5.99
C PRO A 14 14.36 -12.28 -7.42
N ALA A 15 13.56 -13.33 -7.66
CA ALA A 15 13.34 -13.90 -8.98
C ALA A 15 12.27 -13.15 -9.79
N GLY A 16 11.55 -12.21 -9.18
CA GLY A 16 10.55 -11.38 -9.85
C GLY A 16 11.11 -10.08 -10.43
N ILE A 17 10.21 -9.19 -10.84
CA ILE A 17 10.55 -7.85 -11.35
C ILE A 17 10.99 -6.84 -10.28
N GLY A 18 10.82 -7.18 -9.00
CA GLY A 18 11.06 -6.30 -7.85
C GLY A 18 12.42 -5.59 -7.91
N PRO A 19 13.54 -6.33 -8.09
CA PRO A 19 14.87 -5.73 -8.25
C PRO A 19 14.94 -4.69 -9.38
N GLU A 20 14.40 -4.98 -10.57
CA GLU A 20 14.48 -4.12 -11.75
C GLU A 20 13.73 -2.80 -11.56
N ILE A 21 12.52 -2.85 -11.01
CA ILE A 21 11.70 -1.65 -10.80
C ILE A 21 12.23 -0.83 -9.63
N LEU A 22 12.80 -1.48 -8.61
CA LEU A 22 13.31 -0.83 -7.41
C LEU A 22 14.54 0.03 -7.72
N VAL A 23 15.53 -0.50 -8.46
CA VAL A 23 16.74 0.29 -8.79
C VAL A 23 16.40 1.51 -9.65
N ARG A 24 15.46 1.36 -10.59
CA ARG A 24 14.95 2.49 -11.40
C ARG A 24 14.20 3.51 -10.54
N THR A 25 13.41 3.04 -9.57
CA THR A 25 12.65 3.90 -8.66
C THR A 25 13.59 4.71 -7.76
N VAL A 26 14.59 4.07 -7.15
CA VAL A 26 15.57 4.77 -6.30
C VAL A 26 16.43 5.72 -7.14
N ALA A 27 16.67 5.41 -8.41
CA ALA A 27 17.40 6.30 -9.32
C ALA A 27 16.57 7.47 -9.85
N ASP A 28 15.25 7.45 -9.69
CA ASP A 28 14.36 8.49 -10.21
C ASP A 28 14.54 9.81 -9.46
N GLU A 29 14.66 10.91 -10.20
CA GLU A 29 14.92 12.22 -9.61
C GLU A 29 13.75 12.69 -8.73
N SER A 30 12.50 12.43 -9.14
CA SER A 30 11.32 12.83 -8.38
C SER A 30 11.27 12.15 -7.01
N VAL A 31 11.72 10.88 -6.93
CA VAL A 31 11.85 10.14 -5.67
C VAL A 31 12.95 10.75 -4.81
N ASN A 32 14.14 10.96 -5.36
CA ASN A 32 15.27 11.53 -4.63
C ASN A 32 14.98 12.93 -4.09
N GLN A 33 14.12 13.71 -4.76
CA GLN A 33 13.71 15.03 -4.31
C GLN A 33 12.81 14.99 -3.07
N VAL A 34 12.00 13.95 -2.88
CA VAL A 34 11.00 13.91 -1.80
C VAL A 34 11.29 12.91 -0.69
N ALA A 35 12.10 11.88 -0.94
CA ALA A 35 12.34 10.78 0.00
C ALA A 35 13.82 10.43 0.14
N ARG A 36 14.16 9.77 1.25
CA ARG A 36 15.39 9.00 1.43
C ARG A 36 15.01 7.53 1.44
N CYS A 37 15.62 6.72 0.58
CA CYS A 37 15.25 5.31 0.44
C CYS A 37 16.35 4.40 0.97
N ILE A 38 15.97 3.38 1.71
CA ILE A 38 16.86 2.26 2.11
C ILE A 38 16.20 0.97 1.66
N VAL A 39 16.95 0.14 0.95
CA VAL A 39 16.49 -1.16 0.47
C VAL A 39 16.77 -2.23 1.52
N TYR A 40 15.80 -3.09 1.77
CA TYR A 40 15.98 -4.32 2.57
C TYR A 40 15.99 -5.49 1.58
N GLY A 41 17.14 -6.15 1.44
CA GLY A 41 17.37 -7.08 0.35
C GLY A 41 18.74 -7.77 0.42
N ASP A 42 19.18 -8.25 -0.74
CA ASP A 42 20.55 -8.74 -0.96
C ASP A 42 21.28 -7.74 -1.86
N ALA A 43 22.44 -7.24 -1.41
CA ALA A 43 23.18 -6.22 -2.14
C ALA A 43 23.63 -6.69 -3.53
N ARG A 44 23.96 -7.98 -3.70
CA ARG A 44 24.39 -8.55 -4.99
C ARG A 44 23.26 -8.57 -6.01
N VAL A 45 22.02 -8.79 -5.56
CA VAL A 45 20.83 -8.73 -6.42
C VAL A 45 20.59 -7.30 -6.89
N ILE A 46 20.77 -6.32 -6.01
CA ILE A 46 20.66 -4.90 -6.35
C ILE A 46 21.78 -4.45 -7.29
N GLU A 47 23.02 -4.90 -7.07
CA GLU A 47 24.15 -4.65 -7.98
C GLU A 47 23.87 -5.19 -9.38
N LYS A 48 23.41 -6.44 -9.49
CA LYS A 48 22.99 -7.04 -10.76
C LYS A 48 21.89 -6.23 -11.44
N ALA A 49 20.85 -5.86 -10.69
CA ALA A 49 19.73 -5.08 -11.23
C ALA A 49 20.17 -3.69 -11.71
N ALA A 50 21.02 -2.99 -10.95
CA ALA A 50 21.55 -1.69 -11.33
C ALA A 50 22.41 -1.79 -12.61
N TRP A 51 23.25 -2.82 -12.71
CA TRP A 51 24.05 -3.10 -13.90
C TRP A 51 23.17 -3.37 -15.13
N GLU A 52 22.16 -4.23 -15.02
CA GLU A 52 21.22 -4.52 -16.13
C GLU A 52 20.41 -3.28 -16.55
N ALA A 53 20.04 -2.44 -15.58
CA ALA A 53 19.38 -1.16 -15.82
C ALA A 53 20.34 -0.08 -16.39
N LYS A 54 21.63 -0.39 -16.57
CA LYS A 54 22.68 0.54 -17.03
C LYS A 54 22.81 1.79 -16.14
N LEU A 55 22.58 1.60 -14.84
CA LEU A 55 22.75 2.64 -13.84
C LEU A 55 24.19 2.63 -13.35
N ASP A 56 24.90 3.73 -13.60
CA ASP A 56 26.20 3.99 -12.98
C ASP A 56 25.97 4.57 -11.57
N TRP A 57 25.54 3.69 -10.67
CA TRP A 57 25.21 3.94 -9.26
C TRP A 57 25.98 2.98 -8.37
N THR A 58 26.46 3.46 -7.23
CA THR A 58 27.18 2.63 -6.25
C THR A 58 26.19 1.98 -5.28
N VAL A 59 26.27 0.65 -5.13
CA VAL A 59 25.52 -0.05 -4.08
C VAL A 59 26.33 -0.03 -2.79
N ARG A 60 25.71 0.40 -1.70
CA ARG A 60 26.32 0.46 -0.37
C ARG A 60 25.59 -0.50 0.56
N ALA A 61 26.25 -1.62 0.86
CA ALA A 61 25.80 -2.52 1.91
C ALA A 61 26.01 -1.86 3.28
N ILE A 62 24.94 -1.77 4.05
CA ILE A 62 24.88 -1.22 5.42
C ILE A 62 24.16 -2.21 6.33
N ARG A 63 24.35 -2.08 7.66
CA ARG A 63 23.76 -3.01 8.64
C ARG A 63 22.53 -2.44 9.34
N LYS A 64 22.44 -1.11 9.43
CA LYS A 64 21.33 -0.42 10.09
C LYS A 64 21.04 0.92 9.40
N PRO A 65 19.79 1.43 9.47
CA PRO A 65 19.42 2.67 8.79
C PRO A 65 20.30 3.88 9.12
N ALA A 66 20.82 3.96 10.34
CA ALA A 66 21.69 5.06 10.78
C ALA A 66 23.06 5.13 10.07
N GLU A 67 23.46 4.08 9.33
CA GLU A 67 24.72 4.06 8.57
C GLU A 67 24.57 4.60 7.13
N ALA A 68 23.34 4.84 6.68
CA ALA A 68 23.05 5.38 5.36
C ALA A 68 23.60 6.80 5.23
N LEU A 69 24.34 7.05 4.14
CA LEU A 69 24.90 8.38 3.83
C LEU A 69 24.02 9.13 2.83
N PHE A 70 23.22 8.41 2.03
CA PHE A 70 22.40 8.97 0.96
C PHE A 70 23.24 9.81 0.00
N ALA A 71 24.44 9.31 -0.34
CA ALA A 71 25.33 9.97 -1.28
C ALA A 71 24.68 10.03 -2.67
N PRO A 72 24.98 11.06 -3.49
CA PRO A 72 24.50 11.12 -4.86
C PRO A 72 24.85 9.83 -5.62
N ARG A 73 23.88 9.32 -6.38
CA ARG A 73 24.04 8.11 -7.21
C ARG A 73 24.48 6.88 -6.40
N SER A 74 23.91 6.73 -5.20
CA SER A 74 24.13 5.55 -4.36
C SER A 74 22.81 4.91 -3.95
N ILE A 75 22.80 3.57 -3.85
CA ILE A 75 21.69 2.79 -3.32
C ILE A 75 22.14 2.20 -1.98
N GLU A 76 21.47 2.59 -0.91
CA GLU A 76 21.73 2.08 0.44
C GLU A 76 20.93 0.79 0.64
N VAL A 77 21.62 -0.31 0.98
CA VAL A 77 21.02 -1.64 1.14
C VAL A 77 21.33 -2.18 2.52
N ILE A 78 20.29 -2.44 3.32
CA ILE A 78 20.38 -3.35 4.46
C ILE A 78 20.52 -4.75 3.88
N ASP A 79 21.78 -5.21 3.84
CA ASP A 79 22.17 -6.44 3.14
C ASP A 79 22.02 -7.65 4.06
N LEU A 80 21.04 -8.51 3.74
CA LEU A 80 20.82 -9.78 4.43
C LEU A 80 21.67 -10.92 3.83
N ALA A 81 22.29 -10.69 2.66
CA ALA A 81 23.19 -11.64 1.99
C ALA A 81 22.63 -13.08 1.83
N ASN A 82 21.31 -13.22 1.66
CA ASN A 82 20.57 -14.48 1.71
C ASN A 82 19.96 -14.92 0.36
N ALA A 83 20.20 -14.19 -0.74
CA ALA A 83 19.70 -14.55 -2.07
C ALA A 83 20.75 -14.26 -3.14
N ASP A 84 21.78 -15.11 -3.21
CA ASP A 84 22.81 -14.97 -4.24
C ASP A 84 22.20 -15.10 -5.65
N PRO A 85 22.34 -14.08 -6.53
CA PRO A 85 21.74 -14.09 -7.87
C PRO A 85 22.24 -15.22 -8.79
N THR A 86 23.31 -15.92 -8.42
CA THR A 86 23.80 -17.10 -9.15
C THR A 86 23.11 -18.41 -8.73
N THR A 87 22.30 -18.37 -7.66
CA THR A 87 21.71 -19.57 -7.03
C THR A 87 20.21 -19.71 -7.27
N PHE A 88 19.59 -18.77 -7.98
CA PHE A 88 18.19 -18.83 -8.37
C PHE A 88 18.00 -18.43 -9.83
N GLU A 89 16.91 -18.91 -10.42
CA GLU A 89 16.53 -18.58 -11.79
C GLU A 89 15.46 -17.50 -11.84
N PRO A 90 15.64 -16.41 -12.61
CA PRO A 90 14.59 -15.44 -12.91
C PRO A 90 13.27 -16.07 -13.36
N GLY A 91 12.14 -15.53 -12.88
CA GLY A 91 10.81 -15.92 -13.32
C GLY A 91 10.35 -17.30 -12.87
N LYS A 92 11.06 -17.96 -11.95
CA LYS A 92 10.70 -19.28 -11.43
C LYS A 92 10.39 -19.26 -9.94
N VAL A 93 9.32 -19.97 -9.57
CA VAL A 93 8.92 -20.21 -8.18
C VAL A 93 10.01 -21.02 -7.48
N GLN A 94 10.62 -20.43 -6.45
CA GLN A 94 11.74 -21.03 -5.71
C GLN A 94 11.62 -20.71 -4.21
N ALA A 95 11.80 -21.74 -3.37
CA ALA A 95 11.72 -21.61 -1.91
C ALA A 95 12.77 -20.63 -1.35
N LEU A 96 13.97 -20.57 -1.94
CA LEU A 96 15.01 -19.60 -1.56
C LEU A 96 14.49 -18.15 -1.68
N CYS A 97 13.88 -17.82 -2.82
CA CYS A 97 13.37 -16.49 -3.11
C CYS A 97 12.20 -16.11 -2.20
N GLY A 98 11.31 -17.06 -1.91
CA GLY A 98 10.23 -16.86 -0.95
C GLY A 98 10.74 -16.63 0.47
N LYS A 99 11.71 -17.44 0.92
CA LYS A 99 12.33 -17.26 2.24
C LYS A 99 13.00 -15.89 2.36
N ALA A 100 13.78 -15.51 1.34
CA ALA A 100 14.47 -14.22 1.34
C ALA A 100 13.47 -13.05 1.38
N ALA A 101 12.41 -13.10 0.56
CA ALA A 101 11.35 -12.09 0.56
C ALA A 101 10.69 -11.90 1.94
N TRP A 102 10.43 -13.00 2.65
CA TRP A 102 9.94 -12.97 4.02
C TRP A 102 10.93 -12.29 4.98
N GLU A 103 12.20 -12.70 4.96
CA GLU A 103 13.24 -12.16 5.84
C GLU A 103 13.47 -10.65 5.60
N TYR A 104 13.34 -10.17 4.35
CA TYR A 104 13.39 -8.74 4.04
C TYR A 104 12.23 -7.96 4.69
N ILE A 105 11.02 -8.49 4.60
CA ILE A 105 9.83 -7.88 5.21
C ILE A 105 9.98 -7.89 6.73
N GLU A 106 10.41 -8.99 7.33
CA GLU A 106 10.63 -9.09 8.77
C GLU A 106 11.64 -8.05 9.24
N ALA A 107 12.84 -7.99 8.64
CA ALA A 107 13.86 -7.01 9.00
C ALA A 107 13.37 -5.56 8.87
N MET A 108 12.65 -5.26 7.79
CA MET A 108 12.06 -3.95 7.53
C MET A 108 11.00 -3.56 8.57
N VAL A 109 10.10 -4.48 8.91
CA VAL A 109 9.06 -4.26 9.93
C VAL A 109 9.69 -4.03 11.30
N GLN A 110 10.71 -4.81 11.66
CA GLN A 110 11.41 -4.63 12.93
C GLN A 110 12.08 -3.25 13.03
N ALA A 111 12.67 -2.74 11.94
CA ALA A 111 13.21 -1.38 11.90
C ALA A 111 12.11 -0.31 12.04
N ALA A 112 10.95 -0.51 11.40
CA ALA A 112 9.82 0.40 11.51
C ALA A 112 9.22 0.43 12.93
N LEU A 113 9.09 -0.73 13.59
CA LEU A 113 8.65 -0.84 14.98
C LEU A 113 9.61 -0.15 15.96
N ARG A 114 10.91 -0.15 15.67
CA ARG A 114 11.92 0.60 16.44
C ARG A 114 11.96 2.10 16.11
N GLY A 115 11.13 2.57 15.16
CA GLY A 115 11.11 3.97 14.73
C GLY A 115 12.35 4.40 13.92
N GLU A 116 13.15 3.44 13.43
CA GLU A 116 14.36 3.71 12.64
C GLU A 116 14.06 4.16 11.21
N VAL A 117 12.84 3.91 10.74
CA VAL A 117 12.31 4.31 9.44
C VAL A 117 10.90 4.89 9.60
N ASP A 118 10.46 5.67 8.62
CA ASP A 118 9.25 6.49 8.73
C ASP A 118 8.03 5.79 8.11
N VAL A 119 8.28 5.08 7.02
CA VAL A 119 7.28 4.39 6.20
C VAL A 119 7.94 3.13 5.63
N ILE A 120 7.17 2.08 5.45
CA ILE A 120 7.60 0.91 4.68
C ILE A 120 6.92 0.89 3.31
N ASN A 121 7.65 0.46 2.30
CA ASN A 121 7.19 0.23 0.94
C ASN A 121 7.55 -1.21 0.54
N THR A 122 6.60 -1.93 -0.04
CA THR A 122 6.83 -3.33 -0.40
C THR A 122 6.80 -3.52 -1.91
N ALA A 123 7.88 -4.05 -2.48
CA ALA A 123 7.87 -4.64 -3.80
C ALA A 123 7.10 -5.98 -3.82
N PRO A 124 6.71 -6.49 -5.00
CA PRO A 124 5.90 -7.70 -5.10
C PRO A 124 6.59 -8.97 -4.56
N ILE A 125 5.78 -9.87 -3.98
CA ILE A 125 6.18 -11.23 -3.56
C ILE A 125 5.35 -12.28 -4.30
N ASN A 126 5.91 -13.47 -4.49
CA ASN A 126 5.19 -14.59 -5.10
C ASN A 126 4.64 -15.54 -4.03
N LYS A 127 3.32 -15.72 -3.97
CA LYS A 127 2.68 -16.55 -2.94
C LYS A 127 3.10 -18.03 -3.00
N GLU A 128 3.34 -18.57 -4.18
CA GLU A 128 3.79 -19.95 -4.35
C GLU A 128 5.23 -20.13 -3.86
N ALA A 129 6.09 -19.13 -4.07
CA ALA A 129 7.46 -19.13 -3.54
C ALA A 129 7.47 -19.05 -2.01
N ILE A 130 6.63 -18.19 -1.43
CA ILE A 130 6.41 -18.10 0.02
C ILE A 130 5.92 -19.44 0.59
N GLN A 131 4.98 -20.10 -0.08
CA GLN A 131 4.49 -21.42 0.33
C GLN A 131 5.57 -22.49 0.20
N ALA A 132 6.34 -22.50 -0.90
CA ALA A 132 7.46 -23.42 -1.10
C ALA A 132 8.55 -23.26 -0.03
N ALA A 133 8.70 -22.05 0.52
CA ALA A 133 9.58 -21.74 1.63
C ALA A 133 9.05 -22.16 3.01
N ASN A 134 7.82 -22.69 3.08
CA ASN A 134 7.10 -23.03 4.33
C ASN A 134 6.95 -21.83 5.28
N VAL A 135 6.82 -20.62 4.74
CA VAL A 135 6.51 -19.43 5.53
C VAL A 135 5.06 -19.51 6.01
N PRO A 136 4.75 -19.23 7.29
CA PRO A 136 3.41 -19.44 7.86
C PRO A 136 2.34 -18.43 7.41
N HIS A 137 2.68 -17.53 6.50
CA HIS A 137 1.83 -16.44 6.03
C HIS A 137 1.84 -16.38 4.51
N ILE A 138 0.67 -16.25 3.89
CA ILE A 138 0.51 -16.35 2.42
C ILE A 138 0.78 -15.06 1.66
N GLY A 139 0.87 -13.91 2.35
CA GLY A 139 0.94 -12.61 1.70
C GLY A 139 1.27 -11.47 2.65
N HIS A 140 1.51 -10.29 2.07
CA HIS A 140 1.91 -9.08 2.81
C HIS A 140 0.95 -8.73 3.95
N THR A 141 -0.37 -8.80 3.72
CA THR A 141 -1.34 -8.41 4.74
C THR A 141 -1.26 -9.32 5.96
N GLU A 142 -1.19 -10.63 5.76
CA GLU A 142 -1.09 -11.63 6.83
C GLU A 142 0.25 -11.54 7.56
N MET A 143 1.34 -11.37 6.80
CA MET A 143 2.70 -11.16 7.32
C MET A 143 2.78 -9.93 8.23
N LEU A 144 2.30 -8.78 7.74
CA LEU A 144 2.34 -7.52 8.47
C LEU A 144 1.46 -7.58 9.72
N ALA A 145 0.25 -8.15 9.62
CA ALA A 145 -0.64 -8.33 10.75
C ALA A 145 0.02 -9.17 11.86
N ALA A 146 0.64 -10.30 11.50
CA ALA A 146 1.32 -11.17 12.46
C ALA A 146 2.52 -10.50 13.12
N LEU A 147 3.37 -9.81 12.34
CA LEU A 147 4.56 -9.13 12.84
C LEU A 147 4.26 -7.91 13.72
N THR A 148 3.09 -7.30 13.56
CA THR A 148 2.70 -6.07 14.28
C THR A 148 1.65 -6.31 15.36
N GLY A 149 1.04 -7.50 15.41
CA GLY A 149 -0.12 -7.76 16.25
C GLY A 149 -1.38 -7.00 15.82
N THR A 150 -1.40 -6.40 14.62
CA THR A 150 -2.54 -5.63 14.13
C THR A 150 -3.63 -6.57 13.58
N HIS A 151 -4.83 -6.47 14.12
CA HIS A 151 -6.01 -7.15 13.59
C HIS A 151 -6.73 -6.26 12.58
N ASP A 152 -7.06 -6.82 11.41
CA ASP A 152 -7.84 -6.16 10.35
C ASP A 152 -7.31 -4.75 9.96
N PRO A 153 -6.13 -4.66 9.32
CA PRO A 153 -5.63 -3.36 8.85
C PRO A 153 -6.53 -2.79 7.73
N LEU A 154 -6.71 -1.46 7.75
CA LEU A 154 -7.48 -0.77 6.72
C LEU A 154 -6.69 -0.71 5.41
N THR A 155 -7.38 -0.88 4.29
CA THR A 155 -6.82 -0.65 2.95
C THR A 155 -7.46 0.59 2.36
N MET A 156 -6.64 1.48 1.83
CA MET A 156 -7.07 2.62 1.04
C MET A 156 -6.32 2.63 -0.28
N PHE A 157 -7.03 2.85 -1.38
CA PHE A 157 -6.41 3.18 -2.66
C PHE A 157 -6.29 4.68 -2.81
N GLU A 158 -5.15 5.12 -3.35
CA GLU A 158 -4.95 6.48 -3.79
C GLU A 158 -4.54 6.51 -5.26
N THR A 159 -5.19 7.39 -6.04
CA THR A 159 -4.77 7.70 -7.40
C THR A 159 -5.15 9.14 -7.74
N LEU A 160 -4.16 9.95 -8.12
CA LEU A 160 -4.37 11.35 -8.53
C LEU A 160 -5.26 12.15 -7.53
N GLY A 161 -5.13 11.90 -6.22
CA GLY A 161 -5.94 12.55 -5.18
C GLY A 161 -7.32 11.96 -4.91
N LEU A 162 -7.81 11.01 -5.73
CA LEU A 162 -8.95 10.16 -5.36
C LEU A 162 -8.50 9.15 -4.30
N ARG A 163 -9.22 9.10 -3.18
CA ARG A 163 -8.95 8.19 -2.05
C ARG A 163 -10.15 7.30 -1.78
N VAL A 164 -9.95 5.99 -1.77
CA VAL A 164 -11.04 5.01 -1.63
C VAL A 164 -10.69 3.96 -0.59
N PHE A 165 -11.47 3.92 0.49
CA PHE A 165 -11.49 2.83 1.47
C PHE A 165 -12.49 1.75 1.06
N PHE A 166 -12.39 0.56 1.67
CA PHE A 166 -13.21 -0.60 1.34
C PHE A 166 -13.82 -1.25 2.58
N LEU A 167 -15.15 -1.32 2.65
CA LEU A 167 -15.88 -2.02 3.72
C LEU A 167 -15.68 -3.55 3.64
N SER A 168 -15.64 -4.07 2.42
CA SER A 168 -15.36 -5.47 2.11
C SER A 168 -14.43 -5.59 0.90
N ARG A 169 -13.58 -6.63 0.91
CA ARG A 169 -12.57 -6.89 -0.14
C ARG A 169 -12.78 -8.27 -0.78
N HIS A 170 -11.88 -9.21 -0.53
CA HIS A 170 -11.83 -10.54 -1.17
C HIS A 170 -12.95 -11.49 -0.67
N VAL A 171 -14.21 -11.15 -0.96
CA VAL A 171 -15.41 -11.98 -0.74
C VAL A 171 -16.26 -11.97 -2.00
N SER A 172 -17.18 -12.93 -2.13
CA SER A 172 -18.13 -12.92 -3.26
C SER A 172 -19.04 -11.69 -3.19
N LEU A 173 -19.51 -11.20 -4.34
CA LEU A 173 -20.41 -10.04 -4.39
C LEU A 173 -21.67 -10.23 -3.53
N ARG A 174 -22.25 -11.44 -3.54
CA ARG A 174 -23.38 -11.80 -2.66
C ARG A 174 -23.03 -11.62 -1.19
N GLN A 175 -21.85 -12.11 -0.79
CA GLN A 175 -21.40 -11.98 0.60
C GLN A 175 -21.09 -10.52 0.95
N SER A 176 -20.53 -9.72 0.04
CA SER A 176 -20.31 -8.30 0.31
C SER A 176 -21.61 -7.56 0.59
N CYS A 177 -22.70 -7.85 -0.13
CA CYS A 177 -24.02 -7.26 0.18
C CYS A 177 -24.44 -7.57 1.62
N ASN A 178 -24.29 -8.82 2.07
CA ASN A 178 -24.62 -9.22 3.45
C ASN A 178 -23.73 -8.56 4.53
N LEU A 179 -22.53 -8.10 4.16
CA LEU A 179 -21.62 -7.42 5.10
C LEU A 179 -21.99 -5.95 5.31
N VAL A 180 -22.84 -5.37 4.46
CA VAL A 180 -23.33 -4.00 4.61
C VAL A 180 -24.36 -3.94 5.74
N THR A 181 -23.86 -3.85 6.97
CA THR A 181 -24.67 -3.72 8.18
C THR A 181 -24.33 -2.40 8.87
N LYS A 182 -25.30 -1.83 9.60
CA LYS A 182 -25.14 -0.59 10.35
C LYS A 182 -23.94 -0.65 11.29
N ALA A 183 -23.79 -1.77 12.00
CA ALA A 183 -22.70 -1.97 12.95
C ALA A 183 -21.33 -1.95 12.26
N ARG A 184 -21.18 -2.67 11.15
CA ARG A 184 -19.93 -2.71 10.39
C ARG A 184 -19.61 -1.36 9.73
N LEU A 185 -20.63 -0.68 9.20
CA LEU A 185 -20.47 0.65 8.62
C LEU A 185 -20.01 1.67 9.66
N LEU A 186 -20.59 1.66 10.86
CA LEU A 186 -20.16 2.54 11.95
C LEU A 186 -18.70 2.30 12.33
N ASP A 187 -18.30 1.03 12.50
CA ASP A 187 -16.90 0.66 12.76
C ASP A 187 -15.96 1.19 11.67
N TYR A 188 -16.29 0.96 10.40
CA TYR A 188 -15.45 1.40 9.30
C TYR A 188 -15.43 2.91 9.12
N ILE A 189 -16.54 3.63 9.34
CA ILE A 189 -16.56 5.11 9.29
C ILE A 189 -15.60 5.67 10.35
N GLU A 190 -15.65 5.16 11.57
CA GLU A 190 -14.76 5.56 12.66
C GLU A 190 -13.30 5.29 12.31
N ARG A 191 -12.98 4.06 11.89
CA ARG A 191 -11.61 3.69 11.50
C ARG A 191 -11.09 4.49 10.31
N CYS A 192 -11.93 4.75 9.29
CA CYS A 192 -11.57 5.58 8.15
C CYS A 192 -11.30 7.02 8.58
N HIS A 193 -12.10 7.58 9.50
CA HIS A 193 -11.87 8.92 10.04
C HIS A 193 -10.54 9.00 10.80
N GLN A 194 -10.24 8.02 11.66
CA GLN A 194 -8.95 7.92 12.36
C GLN A 194 -7.78 7.84 11.38
N ALA A 195 -7.91 7.04 10.34
CA ALA A 195 -6.89 6.92 9.29
C ALA A 195 -6.74 8.23 8.50
N MET A 196 -7.83 8.94 8.20
CA MET A 196 -7.79 10.26 7.56
C MET A 196 -7.06 11.28 8.43
N GLU A 197 -7.29 11.31 9.75
CA GLU A 197 -6.55 12.16 10.68
C GLU A 197 -5.05 11.87 10.64
N GLN A 198 -4.67 10.58 10.69
CA GLN A 198 -3.26 10.15 10.57
C GLN A 198 -2.63 10.59 9.25
N LEU A 199 -3.39 10.62 8.16
CA LEU A 199 -2.93 11.07 6.85
C LEU A 199 -2.96 12.60 6.67
N GLY A 200 -3.40 13.36 7.68
CA GLY A 200 -3.53 14.82 7.59
C GLY A 200 -4.72 15.29 6.77
N LEU A 201 -5.76 14.47 6.66
CA LEU A 201 -6.98 14.68 5.88
C LEU A 201 -8.23 14.95 6.74
N GLY A 202 -8.07 15.05 8.06
CA GLY A 202 -9.17 15.20 9.04
C GLY A 202 -10.09 16.41 8.84
N GLY A 203 -9.64 17.40 8.08
CA GLY A 203 -10.47 18.55 7.71
C GLY A 203 -11.59 18.23 6.72
N GLY A 204 -11.49 17.14 5.95
CA GLY A 204 -12.45 16.81 4.91
C GLY A 204 -13.50 15.78 5.31
N GLU A 205 -14.58 15.72 4.53
CA GLU A 205 -15.66 14.75 4.73
C GLU A 205 -15.33 13.39 4.09
N LEU A 206 -15.71 12.31 4.77
CA LEU A 206 -15.77 10.96 4.22
C LEU A 206 -17.14 10.75 3.55
N ALA A 207 -17.15 10.38 2.28
CA ALA A 207 -18.39 9.98 1.59
C ALA A 207 -18.61 8.47 1.65
N VAL A 208 -19.78 8.02 2.06
CA VAL A 208 -20.19 6.60 1.98
C VAL A 208 -20.94 6.39 0.66
N ALA A 209 -20.45 5.47 -0.17
CA ALA A 209 -21.13 5.11 -1.42
C ALA A 209 -22.43 4.35 -1.13
N GLY A 210 -23.42 4.45 -2.03
CA GLY A 210 -24.57 3.55 -2.06
C GLY A 210 -24.15 2.12 -2.43
N LEU A 211 -24.86 1.13 -1.91
CA LEU A 211 -24.69 -0.29 -2.30
C LEU A 211 -25.42 -0.54 -3.61
N ASN A 212 -26.68 -0.13 -3.65
CA ASN A 212 -27.59 -0.26 -4.78
C ASN A 212 -27.44 0.92 -5.75
N PRO A 213 -27.80 0.74 -7.04
CA PRO A 213 -27.90 1.86 -7.96
C PRO A 213 -28.82 2.93 -7.39
N HIS A 214 -28.43 4.19 -7.56
CA HIS A 214 -29.15 5.36 -7.03
C HIS A 214 -29.39 5.30 -5.51
N SER A 215 -28.51 4.62 -4.76
CA SER A 215 -28.67 4.44 -3.31
C SER A 215 -30.02 3.79 -2.94
N GLY A 216 -30.48 2.84 -3.75
CA GLY A 216 -31.71 2.08 -3.50
C GLY A 216 -33.00 2.80 -3.90
N GLU A 217 -32.94 4.07 -4.31
CA GLU A 217 -34.10 4.88 -4.74
C GLU A 217 -35.27 4.77 -3.73
N HIS A 218 -34.98 5.07 -2.46
CA HIS A 218 -35.93 4.98 -1.33
C HIS A 218 -36.54 3.58 -1.12
N GLY A 219 -35.81 2.52 -1.44
CA GLY A 219 -36.26 1.13 -1.27
C GLY A 219 -36.74 0.45 -2.56
N LEU A 220 -36.83 1.19 -3.68
CA LEU A 220 -37.30 0.64 -4.96
C LEU A 220 -36.32 -0.36 -5.58
N PHE A 221 -35.00 -0.15 -5.39
CA PHE A 221 -33.93 -0.96 -5.97
C PHE A 221 -33.12 -1.75 -4.93
N GLY A 222 -33.70 -1.94 -3.74
CA GLY A 222 -33.04 -2.50 -2.56
C GLY A 222 -33.24 -1.60 -1.36
N ASP A 223 -33.28 -2.19 -0.16
CA ASP A 223 -33.62 -1.50 1.09
C ASP A 223 -32.44 -1.40 2.07
N GLU A 224 -31.25 -1.88 1.67
CA GLU A 224 -30.04 -1.87 2.49
C GLU A 224 -29.61 -0.44 2.86
N GLU A 225 -29.80 0.55 1.99
CA GLU A 225 -29.53 1.95 2.30
C GLU A 225 -30.37 2.45 3.48
N VAL A 226 -31.69 2.25 3.41
CA VAL A 226 -32.64 2.72 4.43
C VAL A 226 -32.42 1.97 5.75
N ARG A 227 -32.15 0.67 5.67
CA ARG A 227 -32.02 -0.19 6.85
C ARG A 227 -30.68 -0.09 7.54
N GLU A 228 -29.59 0.05 6.78
CA GLU A 228 -28.23 -0.13 7.28
C GLU A 228 -27.35 1.11 7.04
N VAL A 229 -27.36 1.69 5.84
CA VAL A 229 -26.42 2.77 5.46
C VAL A 229 -26.78 4.13 6.03
N GLU A 230 -28.00 4.61 5.80
CA GLU A 230 -28.47 5.89 6.32
C GLU A 230 -28.43 5.92 7.87
N PRO A 231 -28.90 4.88 8.58
CA PRO A 231 -28.82 4.87 10.04
C PRO A 231 -27.38 4.87 10.56
N ALA A 232 -26.43 4.27 9.85
CA ALA A 232 -25.01 4.31 10.21
C ALA A 232 -24.42 5.70 10.01
N VAL A 233 -24.66 6.34 8.86
CA VAL A 233 -24.18 7.70 8.58
C VAL A 233 -24.75 8.72 9.57
N LEU A 234 -26.05 8.64 9.87
CA LEU A 234 -26.71 9.52 10.85
C LEU A 234 -26.12 9.35 12.26
N GLU A 235 -25.90 8.10 12.69
CA GLU A 235 -25.30 7.80 13.98
C GLU A 235 -23.83 8.25 14.05
N ALA A 236 -23.04 8.03 13.01
CA ALA A 236 -21.66 8.52 12.93
C ALA A 236 -21.58 10.05 13.00
N ARG A 237 -22.50 10.77 12.34
CA ARG A 237 -22.62 12.24 12.45
C ARG A 237 -22.92 12.68 13.88
N LYS A 238 -23.83 11.99 14.58
CA LYS A 238 -24.13 12.28 16.00
C LYS A 238 -22.91 12.08 16.90
N ARG A 239 -22.01 11.15 16.55
CA ARG A 239 -20.72 10.94 17.23
C ARG A 239 -19.64 11.96 16.86
N GLY A 240 -19.94 12.92 15.96
CA GLY A 240 -19.05 14.00 15.58
C GLY A 240 -18.17 13.72 14.37
N PHE A 241 -18.33 12.57 13.69
CA PHE A 241 -17.57 12.27 12.48
C PHE A 241 -18.06 13.11 11.28
N ARG A 242 -17.11 13.62 10.50
CA ARG A 242 -17.38 14.32 9.23
C ARG A 242 -17.66 13.31 8.12
N VAL A 243 -18.91 12.87 8.03
CA VAL A 243 -19.34 11.83 7.07
C VAL A 243 -20.62 12.25 6.35
N VAL A 244 -20.76 11.83 5.09
CA VAL A 244 -21.96 12.03 4.26
C VAL A 244 -22.28 10.78 3.46
N GLY A 245 -23.57 10.56 3.18
CA GLY A 245 -24.03 9.47 2.35
C GLY A 245 -25.37 8.89 2.82
N PRO A 246 -25.85 7.82 2.16
CA PRO A 246 -25.25 7.20 0.97
C PRO A 246 -25.30 8.14 -0.25
N ILE A 247 -24.27 8.11 -1.09
CA ILE A 247 -24.21 8.84 -2.37
C ILE A 247 -24.11 7.81 -3.51
N GLY A 248 -24.87 8.01 -4.59
CA GLY A 248 -24.82 7.12 -5.76
C GLY A 248 -23.39 6.86 -6.23
N ALA A 249 -23.04 5.59 -6.38
CA ALA A 249 -21.67 5.14 -6.64
C ALA A 249 -21.11 5.67 -7.98
N ASP A 250 -21.97 5.89 -8.96
CA ASP A 250 -21.67 6.50 -10.27
C ASP A 250 -21.16 7.95 -10.16
N SER A 251 -21.60 8.68 -9.13
CA SER A 251 -21.26 10.10 -8.95
C SER A 251 -20.21 10.35 -7.87
N VAL A 252 -20.19 9.54 -6.81
CA VAL A 252 -19.37 9.80 -5.60
C VAL A 252 -17.87 9.81 -5.88
N PHE A 253 -17.38 8.91 -6.76
CA PHE A 253 -15.95 8.85 -7.08
C PHE A 253 -15.49 10.04 -7.91
N HIS A 254 -16.31 10.51 -8.86
CA HIS A 254 -16.04 11.75 -9.58
C HIS A 254 -16.02 12.95 -8.62
N GLN A 255 -17.00 13.04 -7.72
CA GLN A 255 -17.08 14.11 -6.72
C GLN A 255 -15.85 14.13 -5.80
N ALA A 256 -15.38 12.97 -5.33
CA ALA A 256 -14.16 12.87 -4.54
C ALA A 256 -12.91 13.27 -5.35
N LYS A 257 -12.83 12.85 -6.63
CA LYS A 257 -11.72 13.20 -7.53
C LYS A 257 -11.59 14.71 -7.76
N ILE A 258 -12.72 15.44 -7.83
CA ILE A 258 -12.71 16.91 -7.94
C ILE A 258 -12.59 17.64 -6.59
N GLY A 259 -12.34 16.90 -5.50
CA GLY A 259 -12.05 17.46 -4.18
C GLY A 259 -13.27 17.79 -3.31
N ARG A 260 -14.48 17.35 -3.69
CA ARG A 260 -15.69 17.56 -2.86
C ARG A 260 -15.62 16.79 -1.54
N TYR A 261 -15.00 15.61 -1.55
CA TYR A 261 -14.80 14.76 -0.38
C TYR A 261 -13.33 14.39 -0.25
N ALA A 262 -12.86 14.21 0.99
CA ALA A 262 -11.47 13.82 1.22
C ALA A 262 -11.20 12.36 0.84
N ALA A 263 -12.19 11.49 1.06
CA ALA A 263 -12.17 10.09 0.70
C ALA A 263 -13.58 9.52 0.51
N VAL A 264 -13.66 8.35 -0.13
CA VAL A 264 -14.89 7.56 -0.28
C VAL A 264 -14.73 6.23 0.47
N LEU A 265 -15.73 5.81 1.24
CA LEU A 265 -15.89 4.43 1.69
C LEU A 265 -16.73 3.67 0.66
N SER A 266 -16.06 2.82 -0.10
CA SER A 266 -16.69 1.88 -1.02
C SER A 266 -17.20 0.65 -0.26
N LEU A 267 -18.38 0.16 -0.60
CA LEU A 267 -19.04 -0.91 0.14
C LEU A 267 -18.60 -2.32 -0.27
N TYR A 268 -18.02 -2.46 -1.47
CA TYR A 268 -17.45 -3.71 -1.97
C TYR A 268 -16.24 -3.45 -2.88
N HIS A 269 -15.46 -4.50 -3.10
CA HIS A 269 -14.18 -4.43 -3.81
C HIS A 269 -14.28 -3.73 -5.18
N ASP A 270 -15.07 -4.28 -6.09
CA ASP A 270 -15.08 -3.82 -7.49
C ASP A 270 -15.60 -2.39 -7.65
N GLN A 271 -16.48 -1.92 -6.75
CA GLN A 271 -17.01 -0.55 -6.79
C GLN A 271 -15.88 0.49 -6.73
N GLY A 272 -14.95 0.35 -5.80
CA GLY A 272 -13.81 1.26 -5.66
C GLY A 272 -12.63 0.89 -6.57
N HIS A 273 -12.39 -0.40 -6.83
CA HIS A 273 -11.31 -0.84 -7.71
C HIS A 273 -11.53 -0.37 -9.15
N ILE A 274 -12.76 -0.50 -9.69
CA ILE A 274 -13.07 -0.02 -11.04
C ILE A 274 -12.83 1.50 -11.12
N ALA A 275 -13.36 2.27 -10.17
CA ALA A 275 -13.23 3.73 -10.17
C ALA A 275 -11.77 4.20 -10.18
N THR A 276 -10.91 3.57 -9.37
CA THR A 276 -9.50 3.94 -9.25
C THR A 276 -8.67 3.45 -10.44
N LYS A 277 -8.84 2.19 -10.84
CA LYS A 277 -8.06 1.56 -11.92
C LYS A 277 -8.40 2.09 -13.30
N THR A 278 -9.65 2.46 -13.55
CA THR A 278 -10.04 3.15 -14.79
C THR A 278 -9.44 4.56 -14.86
N LEU A 279 -9.24 5.22 -13.72
CA LEU A 279 -8.66 6.55 -13.66
C LEU A 279 -7.15 6.55 -13.95
N ASP A 280 -6.38 5.69 -13.28
CA ASP A 280 -4.97 5.42 -13.65
C ASP A 280 -4.56 4.05 -13.08
N PHE A 281 -4.40 3.07 -13.96
CA PHE A 281 -4.08 1.69 -13.54
C PHE A 281 -2.71 1.57 -12.88
N GLU A 282 -1.69 2.24 -13.42
CA GLU A 282 -0.30 2.15 -12.96
C GLU A 282 -0.08 2.95 -11.69
N ARG A 283 -0.72 4.13 -11.56
CA ARG A 283 -0.58 5.04 -10.41
C ARG A 283 -1.65 4.86 -9.34
N THR A 284 -2.39 3.74 -9.36
CA THR A 284 -3.25 3.36 -8.25
C THR A 284 -2.43 2.65 -7.18
N ILE A 285 -2.19 3.34 -6.07
CA ILE A 285 -1.35 2.87 -4.97
C ILE A 285 -2.20 2.36 -3.84
N SER A 286 -1.82 1.20 -3.30
CA SER A 286 -2.41 0.63 -2.10
C SER A 286 -1.69 1.13 -0.86
N LEU A 287 -2.44 1.69 0.09
CA LEU A 287 -1.99 2.05 1.42
C LEU A 287 -2.60 1.08 2.43
N THR A 288 -1.78 0.59 3.34
CA THR A 288 -2.22 -0.21 4.49
C THR A 288 -2.07 0.64 5.75
N LEU A 289 -3.19 0.83 6.44
CA LEU A 289 -3.40 1.78 7.54
C LEU A 289 -3.86 1.02 8.79
N GLY A 290 -3.73 1.64 9.95
CA GLY A 290 -3.99 0.97 11.25
C GLY A 290 -2.84 0.08 11.73
N LEU A 291 -1.76 -0.03 10.94
CA LEU A 291 -0.47 -0.54 11.41
C LEU A 291 0.24 0.54 12.25
N PRO A 292 1.21 0.18 13.12
CA PRO A 292 2.02 1.13 13.89
C PRO A 292 2.84 2.11 13.02
N PHE A 293 2.95 1.83 11.73
CA PHE A 293 3.62 2.63 10.71
C PHE A 293 2.77 2.66 9.43
N LEU A 294 3.03 3.61 8.54
CA LEU A 294 2.41 3.60 7.21
C LEU A 294 3.08 2.53 6.34
N ARG A 295 2.27 1.78 5.58
CA ARG A 295 2.77 0.91 4.49
C ARG A 295 2.14 1.31 3.16
N THR A 296 2.97 1.47 2.14
CA THR A 296 2.52 1.62 0.74
C THR A 296 2.99 0.44 -0.12
N SER A 297 2.28 0.17 -1.21
CA SER A 297 2.60 -0.91 -2.13
C SER A 297 2.08 -0.62 -3.52
N VAL A 298 2.78 -1.19 -4.49
CA VAL A 298 2.25 -1.41 -5.84
C VAL A 298 1.11 -2.44 -5.80
N ASP A 299 0.26 -2.43 -6.82
CA ASP A 299 -0.90 -3.33 -6.94
C ASP A 299 -0.71 -4.38 -8.05
N HIS A 300 0.53 -4.59 -8.53
CA HIS A 300 0.88 -5.65 -9.46
C HIS A 300 1.70 -6.75 -8.78
N GLY A 301 1.69 -7.96 -9.36
CA GLY A 301 2.45 -9.11 -8.88
C GLY A 301 3.92 -9.10 -9.28
N THR A 302 4.59 -10.24 -9.09
CA THR A 302 6.01 -10.42 -9.42
C THR A 302 6.31 -10.52 -10.92
N ALA A 303 5.28 -10.67 -11.76
CA ALA A 303 5.35 -10.69 -13.22
C ALA A 303 6.52 -11.56 -13.75
N PHE A 304 6.54 -12.83 -13.31
CA PHE A 304 7.60 -13.79 -13.62
C PHE A 304 7.84 -14.00 -15.11
N ASP A 305 6.81 -13.82 -15.94
CA ASP A 305 6.87 -13.87 -17.40
C ASP A 305 7.77 -12.79 -18.03
N ILE A 306 8.01 -11.69 -17.31
CA ILE A 306 8.86 -10.57 -17.76
C ILE A 306 10.02 -10.26 -16.81
N ALA A 307 10.20 -11.04 -15.75
CA ALA A 307 11.25 -10.84 -14.76
C ALA A 307 12.64 -10.93 -15.39
N TRP A 308 13.50 -9.98 -15.05
CA TRP A 308 14.87 -9.82 -15.55
C TRP A 308 14.97 -9.68 -17.08
N GLN A 309 13.94 -9.09 -17.70
CA GLN A 309 13.90 -8.79 -19.13
C GLN A 309 13.91 -7.28 -19.43
N SER A 310 14.01 -6.43 -18.40
CA SER A 310 13.97 -4.97 -18.51
C SER A 310 12.68 -4.40 -19.14
N LYS A 311 11.59 -5.16 -19.09
CA LYS A 311 10.27 -4.78 -19.62
C LYS A 311 9.33 -4.16 -18.57
N ALA A 312 9.59 -4.41 -17.29
CA ALA A 312 8.74 -3.95 -16.21
C ALA A 312 8.82 -2.41 -16.03
N SER A 313 7.66 -1.78 -15.88
CA SER A 313 7.54 -0.34 -15.62
C SER A 313 7.76 -0.05 -14.14
N ALA A 314 8.58 0.96 -13.83
CA ALA A 314 8.80 1.43 -12.46
C ALA A 314 7.75 2.46 -11.99
N ILE A 315 6.84 2.89 -12.88
CA ILE A 315 5.90 4.00 -12.63
C ILE A 315 5.08 3.79 -11.34
N SER A 316 4.56 2.58 -11.15
CA SER A 316 3.75 2.27 -9.96
C SER A 316 4.56 2.37 -8.68
N MET A 317 5.81 1.88 -8.69
CA MET A 317 6.66 1.92 -7.51
C MET A 317 7.15 3.34 -7.20
N ILE A 318 7.49 4.13 -8.24
CA ILE A 318 7.76 5.56 -8.12
C ILE A 318 6.59 6.27 -7.45
N GLU A 319 5.37 6.14 -7.99
CA GLU A 319 4.20 6.77 -7.39
C GLU A 319 3.95 6.28 -5.96
N SER A 320 4.19 5.00 -5.67
CA SER A 320 4.06 4.44 -4.32
C SER A 320 4.97 5.12 -3.30
N ILE A 321 6.18 5.50 -3.72
CA ILE A 321 7.16 6.24 -2.92
C ILE A 321 6.76 7.72 -2.80
N LEU A 322 6.27 8.34 -3.87
CA LEU A 322 5.78 9.73 -3.83
C LEU A 322 4.58 9.87 -2.87
N VAL A 323 3.65 8.92 -2.92
CA VAL A 323 2.49 8.82 -2.02
C VAL A 323 2.94 8.59 -0.57
N ALA A 324 3.88 7.68 -0.34
CA ALA A 324 4.47 7.47 0.99
C ALA A 324 5.09 8.77 1.53
N ALA A 325 5.90 9.46 0.72
CA ALA A 325 6.57 10.68 1.11
C ALA A 325 5.58 11.82 1.44
N ARG A 326 4.46 11.88 0.72
CA ARG A 326 3.38 12.85 0.95
C ARG A 326 2.73 12.68 2.31
N TYR A 327 2.42 11.45 2.72
CA TYR A 327 1.67 11.18 3.97
C TYR A 327 2.56 10.98 5.20
N ALA A 328 3.83 10.60 5.03
CA ALA A 328 4.73 10.31 6.14
C ALA A 328 4.79 11.41 7.22
N PRO A 329 4.87 12.73 6.88
CA PRO A 329 4.98 13.76 7.91
C PRO A 329 3.75 13.84 8.81
N ALA A 330 2.55 13.61 8.28
CA ALA A 330 1.32 13.60 9.06
C ALA A 330 1.22 12.33 9.91
N TYR A 331 1.53 11.17 9.31
CA TYR A 331 1.39 9.87 9.98
C TYR A 331 2.30 9.77 11.21
N ARG A 332 3.55 10.23 11.11
CA ARG A 332 4.49 10.23 12.25
C ARG A 332 4.01 11.10 13.42
N ARG A 333 3.43 12.27 13.14
CA ARG A 333 2.90 13.15 14.21
C ARG A 333 1.76 12.50 14.97
N SER A 334 0.96 11.68 14.30
CA SER A 334 -0.11 10.95 14.95
C SER A 334 0.39 9.75 15.76
N ALA A 335 1.44 9.05 15.30
CA ALA A 335 2.00 7.91 16.02
C ALA A 335 2.76 8.31 17.30
N ALA A 336 3.21 9.57 17.39
CA ALA A 336 3.91 10.12 18.55
C ALA A 336 2.97 10.71 19.63
N ARG A 337 1.65 10.63 19.46
CA ARG A 337 0.62 11.08 20.41
C ARG A 337 -0.04 9.89 21.08
#